data_AF-A0A7X5LKR0-F1
#
_entry.id   AF-A0A7X5LKR0-F1
#
_cell.length_a   1.000
_cell.length_b   1.000
_cell.length_c   1.000
_cell.angle_alpha   90.00
_cell.angle_beta   90.00
_cell.angle_gamma   90.00
#
_symmetry.space_group_name_H-M   'P 1'
#
loop_
_entity.id
_entity.type
_entity.pdbx_description
1 polymer ?
#
loop_
_entity_poly.entity_id
_entity_poly.type
_entity_poly.pdbx_seq_one_letter_code
_entity_poly.pdbx_strand_id
1 'polypeptide(L)'
;MRIIVFVLTASLVSACGMLPEKEVEKPAEIKEATKPKVVEKDKLCWFDEAPQSFEHNCDWHFWSNVWLTADATPWVKRKQLIEALGNTEADKLNKYFLTLPTDTPYQDKLRAQLALDEVSPMFSDSARLLFNTIAVKPNKQQMELESAMSVLSKENARNVQALKALRAELDAQQQKLEELLQIEATLMDKSRSNQQ
;
A
#
# COMPACT_ATOMS: atom_id res chain seq x y z
N MET A 1 -47.72 -9.60 35.81
CA MET A 1 -46.40 -9.68 35.11
C MET A 1 -46.22 -11.02 34.40
N ARG A 2 -47.02 -11.31 33.37
CA ARG A 2 -46.84 -12.51 32.52
C ARG A 2 -47.28 -12.27 31.07
N ILE A 3 -48.09 -11.23 30.83
CA ILE A 3 -48.58 -10.87 29.48
C ILE A 3 -47.68 -9.83 28.79
N ILE A 4 -47.01 -8.95 29.55
CA ILE A 4 -46.11 -7.92 28.98
C ILE A 4 -44.82 -8.53 28.38
N VAL A 5 -44.40 -9.70 28.85
CA VAL A 5 -43.20 -10.40 28.34
C VAL A 5 -43.45 -11.05 26.97
N PHE A 6 -44.71 -11.37 26.63
CA PHE A 6 -45.05 -12.00 25.36
C PHE A 6 -45.17 -11.00 24.19
N VAL A 7 -45.40 -9.72 24.46
CA VAL A 7 -45.55 -8.71 23.40
C VAL A 7 -44.19 -8.18 22.92
N LEU A 8 -43.18 -8.16 23.79
CA LEU A 8 -41.81 -7.72 23.44
C LEU A 8 -41.00 -8.75 22.64
N THR A 9 -41.39 -10.03 22.68
CA THR A 9 -40.71 -11.10 21.94
C THR A 9 -41.27 -11.27 20.52
N ALA A 10 -42.49 -10.81 20.25
CA ALA A 10 -43.11 -10.89 18.94
C ALA A 10 -42.64 -9.79 17.95
N SER A 11 -42.09 -8.67 18.44
CA SER A 11 -41.64 -7.55 17.61
C SER A 11 -40.19 -7.63 17.13
N LEU A 12 -39.41 -8.63 17.58
CA LEU A 12 -38.01 -8.83 17.17
C LEU A 12 -37.85 -9.83 16.01
N VAL A 13 -38.90 -10.57 15.64
CA VAL A 13 -38.81 -11.62 14.60
C VAL A 13 -39.33 -11.14 13.23
N SER A 14 -40.11 -10.06 13.18
CA SER A 14 -40.70 -9.52 11.95
C SER A 14 -39.79 -8.60 11.13
N ALA A 15 -38.57 -8.30 11.59
CA ALA A 15 -37.60 -7.49 10.83
C ALA A 15 -36.64 -8.30 9.94
N CYS A 16 -36.71 -9.64 9.95
CA CYS A 16 -35.81 -10.49 9.16
C CYS A 16 -36.39 -10.90 7.79
N GLY A 17 -37.59 -10.41 7.42
CA GLY A 17 -38.25 -10.71 6.14
C GLY A 17 -38.08 -9.65 5.06
N MET A 18 -37.35 -8.56 5.34
CA MET A 18 -37.24 -7.38 4.45
C MET A 18 -35.80 -7.13 4.01
N LEU A 19 -35.04 -8.20 3.82
CA LEU A 19 -33.87 -8.19 2.96
C LEU A 19 -34.32 -8.76 1.63
N PRO A 20 -34.05 -8.11 0.48
CA PRO A 20 -34.19 -8.80 -0.79
C PRO A 20 -33.39 -10.09 -0.67
N GLU A 21 -34.01 -11.21 -1.03
CA GLU A 21 -33.32 -12.48 -1.16
C GLU A 21 -32.22 -12.25 -2.18
N LYS A 22 -31.03 -11.91 -1.67
CA LYS A 22 -29.84 -11.87 -2.48
C LYS A 22 -29.72 -13.31 -2.91
N GLU A 23 -30.01 -13.59 -4.18
CA GLU A 23 -29.67 -14.86 -4.79
C GLU A 23 -28.31 -15.21 -4.22
N VAL A 24 -28.24 -16.32 -3.48
CA VAL A 24 -26.97 -16.87 -3.04
C VAL A 24 -26.25 -17.07 -4.36
N GLU A 25 -25.37 -16.12 -4.70
CA GLU A 25 -24.48 -16.22 -5.83
C GLU A 25 -23.86 -17.58 -5.64
N LYS A 26 -24.26 -18.53 -6.51
CA LYS A 26 -23.61 -19.84 -6.61
C LYS A 26 -22.13 -19.55 -6.42
N PRO A 27 -21.42 -20.24 -5.49
CA PRO A 27 -20.00 -20.02 -5.30
C PRO A 27 -19.41 -19.95 -6.69
N ALA A 28 -18.93 -18.75 -7.07
CA ALA A 28 -18.59 -18.47 -8.46
C ALA A 28 -17.78 -19.66 -8.92
N GLU A 29 -18.27 -20.39 -9.93
CA GLU A 29 -17.58 -21.56 -10.46
C GLU A 29 -16.13 -21.13 -10.56
N ILE A 30 -15.26 -21.75 -9.76
CA ILE A 30 -13.85 -21.43 -9.76
C ILE A 30 -13.43 -21.76 -11.17
N LYS A 31 -13.45 -20.76 -12.06
CA LYS A 31 -13.04 -20.92 -13.44
C LYS A 31 -11.67 -21.53 -13.30
N GLU A 32 -11.52 -22.79 -13.74
CA GLU A 32 -10.23 -23.45 -13.72
C GLU A 32 -9.25 -22.44 -14.28
N ALA A 33 -8.27 -22.05 -13.46
CA ALA A 33 -7.34 -21.00 -13.82
C ALA A 33 -6.77 -21.40 -15.17
N THR A 34 -7.09 -20.62 -16.22
CA THR A 34 -6.67 -20.93 -17.58
C THR A 34 -5.16 -21.11 -17.51
N LYS A 35 -4.69 -22.35 -17.70
CA LYS A 35 -3.26 -22.64 -17.60
C LYS A 35 -2.55 -21.67 -18.55
N PRO A 36 -1.61 -20.85 -18.08
CA PRO A 36 -0.93 -19.93 -18.96
C PRO A 36 -0.27 -20.77 -20.06
N LYS A 37 -0.46 -20.35 -21.33
CA LYS A 37 0.25 -20.97 -22.44
C LYS A 37 1.75 -20.84 -22.12
N VAL A 38 2.44 -21.98 -22.06
CA VAL A 38 3.88 -22.02 -21.78
C VAL A 38 4.58 -21.18 -22.84
N VAL A 39 5.39 -20.21 -22.41
CA VAL A 39 6.21 -19.41 -23.32
C VAL A 39 7.27 -20.34 -23.91
N GLU A 40 7.17 -20.60 -25.21
CA GLU A 40 8.17 -21.40 -25.92
C GLU A 40 9.50 -20.64 -25.97
N LYS A 41 10.61 -21.37 -25.79
CA LYS A 41 11.97 -20.82 -25.69
C LYS A 41 12.33 -19.87 -26.83
N ASP A 42 11.91 -20.20 -28.05
CA ASP A 42 12.26 -19.46 -29.27
C ASP A 42 11.34 -18.25 -29.52
N LYS A 43 10.37 -18.00 -28.63
CA LYS A 43 9.37 -16.93 -28.75
C LYS A 43 9.49 -15.84 -27.68
N LEU A 44 10.53 -15.88 -26.84
CA LEU A 44 10.72 -14.83 -25.83
C LEU A 44 11.61 -13.71 -26.36
N CYS A 45 10.98 -12.75 -27.02
CA CYS A 45 11.58 -11.48 -27.43
C CYS A 45 10.81 -10.33 -26.82
N TRP A 46 11.48 -9.22 -26.49
CA TRP A 46 10.79 -8.02 -26.00
C TRP A 46 9.79 -7.50 -27.02
N PHE A 47 10.16 -7.43 -28.29
CA PHE A 47 9.34 -6.97 -29.40
C PHE A 47 9.24 -8.05 -30.48
N ASP A 48 8.09 -8.14 -31.15
CA ASP A 48 7.94 -8.96 -32.36
C ASP A 48 8.73 -8.31 -33.54
N GLU A 49 8.63 -6.99 -33.65
CA GLU A 49 9.44 -6.16 -34.56
C GLU A 49 10.21 -5.13 -33.74
N ALA A 50 11.50 -5.38 -33.52
CA ALA A 50 12.33 -4.53 -32.68
C ALA A 50 12.67 -3.17 -33.35
N PRO A 51 12.67 -2.07 -32.60
CA PRO A 51 13.32 -0.84 -33.04
C PRO A 51 14.79 -1.10 -33.42
N GLN A 52 15.31 -0.41 -34.43
CA GLN A 52 16.69 -0.61 -34.90
C GLN A 52 17.75 -0.42 -33.79
N SER A 53 17.49 0.46 -32.82
CA SER A 53 18.36 0.73 -31.68
C SER A 53 18.19 -0.25 -30.52
N PHE A 54 17.27 -1.21 -30.61
CA PHE A 54 17.02 -2.18 -29.55
C PHE A 54 17.88 -3.43 -29.73
N GLU A 55 19.13 -3.33 -29.29
CA GLU A 55 20.03 -4.48 -29.24
C GLU A 55 19.50 -5.54 -28.25
N HIS A 56 19.90 -6.81 -28.45
CA HIS A 56 19.55 -7.92 -27.56
C HIS A 56 18.04 -8.18 -27.38
N ASN A 57 17.19 -7.86 -28.38
CA ASN A 57 15.74 -8.04 -28.32
C ASN A 57 15.27 -9.42 -27.81
N CYS A 58 15.88 -10.50 -28.30
CA CYS A 58 15.54 -11.88 -27.97
C CYS A 58 16.55 -12.56 -27.03
N ASP A 59 17.50 -11.80 -26.49
CA ASP A 59 18.57 -12.36 -25.65
C ASP A 59 18.20 -12.25 -24.17
N TRP A 60 17.38 -13.19 -23.70
CA TRP A 60 16.99 -13.23 -22.29
C TRP A 60 18.19 -13.44 -21.34
N HIS A 61 19.27 -14.07 -21.80
CA HIS A 61 20.49 -14.19 -20.99
C HIS A 61 21.13 -12.84 -20.73
N PHE A 62 21.19 -11.98 -21.75
CA PHE A 62 21.63 -10.60 -21.57
C PHE A 62 20.78 -9.85 -20.53
N TRP A 63 19.45 -9.84 -20.70
CA TRP A 63 18.56 -9.08 -19.80
C TRP A 63 18.52 -9.61 -18.37
N SER A 64 18.57 -10.93 -18.19
CA SER A 64 18.67 -11.52 -16.84
C SER A 64 19.99 -11.16 -16.18
N ASN A 65 21.11 -11.12 -16.92
CA ASN A 65 22.39 -10.64 -16.38
C ASN A 65 22.36 -9.15 -16.01
N VAL A 66 21.70 -8.30 -16.80
CA VAL A 66 21.47 -6.89 -16.46
C VAL A 66 20.75 -6.77 -15.12
N TRP A 67 19.67 -7.55 -14.94
CA TRP A 67 18.90 -7.56 -13.70
C TRP A 67 19.72 -8.08 -12.50
N LEU A 68 20.41 -9.21 -12.64
CA LEU A 68 21.26 -9.77 -11.58
C LEU A 68 22.39 -8.81 -11.20
N THR A 69 22.98 -8.14 -12.18
CA THR A 69 24.02 -7.13 -11.95
C THR A 69 23.46 -5.93 -11.19
N ALA A 70 22.24 -5.49 -11.51
CA ALA A 70 21.56 -4.44 -10.76
C ALA A 70 21.36 -4.86 -9.29
N ASP A 71 20.87 -6.06 -9.02
CA ASP A 71 20.66 -6.54 -7.64
C ASP A 71 21.97 -6.56 -6.82
N ALA A 72 23.08 -6.97 -7.44
CA ALA A 72 24.40 -6.98 -6.81
C ALA A 72 25.06 -5.58 -6.69
N THR A 73 24.51 -4.55 -7.32
CA THR A 73 25.12 -3.21 -7.39
C THR A 73 24.43 -2.25 -6.41
N PRO A 74 25.13 -1.58 -5.48
CA PRO A 74 24.51 -0.63 -4.55
C PRO A 74 23.83 0.55 -5.25
N TRP A 75 22.73 1.06 -4.68
CA TRP A 75 21.94 2.15 -5.25
C TRP A 75 22.77 3.34 -5.75
N VAL A 76 23.77 3.80 -4.98
CA VAL A 76 24.60 4.97 -5.35
C VAL A 76 25.25 4.80 -6.73
N LYS A 77 25.72 3.59 -7.06
CA LYS A 77 26.32 3.28 -8.36
C LYS A 77 25.25 3.11 -9.43
N ARG A 78 24.14 2.43 -9.13
CA ARG A 78 23.02 2.27 -10.09
C ARG A 78 22.45 3.60 -10.52
N LYS A 79 22.33 4.56 -9.61
CA LYS A 79 21.86 5.91 -9.91
C LYS A 79 22.74 6.60 -10.95
N GLN A 80 24.05 6.48 -10.85
CA GLN A 80 24.98 7.01 -11.85
C GLN A 80 24.81 6.32 -13.21
N LEU A 81 24.61 5.00 -13.23
CA LEU A 81 24.32 4.26 -14.46
C LEU A 81 23.00 4.74 -15.10
N ILE A 82 21.96 4.95 -14.30
CA ILE A 82 20.66 5.47 -14.76
C ILE A 82 20.82 6.86 -15.39
N GLU A 83 21.63 7.74 -14.79
CA GLU A 83 21.87 9.09 -15.29
C GLU A 83 22.66 9.10 -16.60
N ALA A 84 23.51 8.10 -16.84
CA ALA A 84 24.25 7.94 -18.09
C ALA A 84 23.41 7.37 -19.24
N LEU A 85 22.27 6.73 -18.94
CA LEU A 85 21.38 6.14 -19.93
C LEU A 85 20.50 7.19 -20.61
N GLY A 86 20.30 7.01 -21.91
CA GLY A 86 19.45 7.86 -22.76
C GLY A 86 17.95 7.66 -22.51
N ASN A 87 17.14 7.84 -23.55
CA ASN A 87 15.69 7.69 -23.46
C ASN A 87 15.10 6.76 -24.53
N THR A 88 15.93 5.89 -25.10
CA THR A 88 15.47 4.84 -26.03
C THR A 88 14.63 3.79 -25.28
N GLU A 89 13.94 2.92 -26.01
CA GLU A 89 13.16 1.82 -25.44
C GLU A 89 14.05 0.87 -24.62
N ALA A 90 15.27 0.60 -25.13
CA ALA A 90 16.26 -0.20 -24.42
C ALA A 90 16.75 0.49 -23.14
N ASP A 91 16.99 1.82 -23.20
CA ASP A 91 17.37 2.60 -22.02
C ASP A 91 16.27 2.58 -20.96
N LYS A 92 15.00 2.74 -21.36
CA LYS A 92 13.86 2.72 -20.44
C LYS A 92 13.74 1.37 -19.73
N LEU A 93 13.89 0.27 -20.46
CA LEU A 93 13.91 -1.06 -19.88
C LEU A 93 15.11 -1.28 -18.95
N ASN A 94 16.30 -0.83 -19.34
CA ASN A 94 17.51 -0.95 -18.52
C ASN A 94 17.40 -0.11 -17.23
N LYS A 95 16.91 1.13 -17.33
CA LYS A 95 16.59 2.00 -16.19
C LYS A 95 15.63 1.29 -15.24
N TYR A 96 14.60 0.63 -15.77
CA TYR A 96 13.68 -0.13 -14.95
C TYR A 96 14.38 -1.25 -14.17
N PHE A 97 15.19 -2.09 -14.83
CA PHE A 97 15.96 -3.13 -14.15
C PHE A 97 16.88 -2.58 -13.06
N LEU A 98 17.54 -1.45 -13.29
CA LEU A 98 18.39 -0.77 -12.31
C LEU A 98 17.63 -0.23 -11.08
N THR A 99 16.30 -0.12 -11.15
CA THR A 99 15.45 0.33 -10.04
C THR A 99 14.70 -0.78 -9.31
N LEU A 100 14.69 -2.01 -9.83
CA LEU A 100 14.02 -3.14 -9.19
C LEU A 100 14.56 -3.54 -7.81
N PRO A 101 15.87 -3.43 -7.51
CA PRO A 101 16.35 -3.88 -6.21
C PRO A 101 15.77 -3.07 -5.04
N THR A 102 15.69 -3.70 -3.87
CA THR A 102 14.87 -3.25 -2.74
C THR A 102 15.35 -1.95 -2.10
N ASP A 103 16.65 -1.64 -2.17
CA ASP A 103 17.27 -0.42 -1.63
C ASP A 103 17.01 0.83 -2.50
N THR A 104 16.32 0.69 -3.63
CA THR A 104 15.96 1.82 -4.50
C THR A 104 14.86 2.68 -3.86
N PRO A 105 15.00 4.01 -3.81
CA PRO A 105 13.96 4.90 -3.29
C PRO A 105 12.66 4.85 -4.12
N TYR A 106 11.53 4.99 -3.43
CA TYR A 106 10.18 4.97 -4.02
C TYR A 106 10.03 5.89 -5.26
N GLN A 107 10.53 7.12 -5.19
CA GLN A 107 10.37 8.09 -6.28
C GLN A 107 11.12 7.67 -7.55
N ASP A 108 12.25 6.99 -7.41
CA ASP A 108 13.04 6.50 -8.52
C ASP A 108 12.38 5.26 -9.15
N LYS A 109 11.84 4.35 -8.33
CA LYS A 109 10.97 3.25 -8.81
C LYS A 109 9.77 3.75 -9.58
N LEU A 110 9.08 4.78 -9.07
CA LEU A 110 7.91 5.38 -9.72
C LEU A 110 8.26 5.97 -11.08
N ARG A 111 9.35 6.76 -11.19
CA ARG A 111 9.76 7.33 -12.48
C ARG A 111 10.09 6.25 -13.50
N ALA A 112 10.83 5.21 -13.09
CA ALA A 112 11.16 4.11 -13.98
C ALA A 112 9.92 3.29 -14.38
N GLN A 113 8.98 3.07 -13.46
CA GLN A 113 7.70 2.42 -13.76
C GLN A 113 6.88 3.21 -14.79
N LEU A 114 6.81 4.54 -14.66
CA LEU A 114 6.12 5.39 -15.62
C LEU A 114 6.77 5.32 -17.00
N ALA A 115 8.11 5.39 -17.07
CA ALA A 115 8.84 5.25 -18.32
C ALA A 115 8.66 3.86 -18.96
N LEU A 116 8.58 2.81 -18.14
CA LEU A 116 8.28 1.46 -18.61
C LEU A 116 6.84 1.34 -19.13
N ASP A 117 5.88 1.96 -18.45
CA ASP A 117 4.47 1.94 -18.84
C ASP A 117 4.26 2.58 -20.24
N GLU A 118 5.15 3.47 -20.69
CA GLU A 118 5.17 4.00 -22.06
C GLU A 118 5.58 2.97 -23.13
N VAL A 119 6.48 2.03 -22.80
CA VAL A 119 7.05 1.07 -23.77
C VAL A 119 6.46 -0.33 -23.70
N SER A 120 5.96 -0.73 -22.52
CA SER A 120 5.36 -2.04 -22.30
C SER A 120 4.17 -2.41 -23.20
N PRO A 121 3.36 -1.46 -23.73
CA PRO A 121 2.31 -1.79 -24.69
C PRO A 121 2.86 -2.31 -26.02
N MET A 122 4.09 -1.92 -26.38
CA MET A 122 4.76 -2.33 -27.62
C MET A 122 5.48 -3.68 -27.50
N PHE A 123 5.61 -4.21 -26.28
CA PHE A 123 6.21 -5.53 -26.09
C PHE A 123 5.33 -6.64 -26.67
N SER A 124 5.98 -7.72 -27.10
CA SER A 124 5.30 -8.97 -27.46
C SER A 124 4.42 -9.45 -26.31
N ASP A 125 3.35 -10.16 -26.63
CA ASP A 125 2.43 -10.70 -25.62
C ASP A 125 3.15 -11.60 -24.61
N SER A 126 4.10 -12.41 -25.09
CA SER A 126 4.89 -13.32 -24.27
C SER A 126 5.77 -12.58 -23.28
N ALA A 127 6.52 -11.56 -23.74
CA ALA A 127 7.38 -10.75 -22.87
C ALA A 127 6.55 -9.95 -21.88
N ARG A 128 5.44 -9.34 -22.32
CA ARG A 128 4.54 -8.61 -21.44
C ARG A 128 3.94 -9.51 -20.36
N LEU A 129 3.49 -10.72 -20.70
CA LEU A 129 2.94 -11.67 -19.73
C LEU A 129 3.98 -12.09 -18.69
N LEU A 130 5.16 -12.51 -19.15
CA LEU A 130 6.25 -12.93 -18.28
C LEU A 130 6.67 -11.77 -17.37
N PHE A 131 7.00 -10.64 -17.96
CA PHE A 131 7.56 -9.49 -17.25
C PHE A 131 6.57 -8.88 -16.28
N ASN A 132 5.28 -8.83 -16.64
CA ASN A 132 4.24 -8.40 -15.72
C ASN A 132 4.15 -9.28 -14.49
N THR A 133 4.37 -10.59 -14.66
CA THR A 133 4.27 -11.56 -13.56
C THR A 133 5.47 -11.49 -12.63
N ILE A 134 6.68 -11.40 -13.18
CA ILE A 134 7.91 -11.55 -12.39
C ILE A 134 8.47 -10.22 -11.86
N ALA A 135 8.17 -9.09 -12.50
CA ALA A 135 8.77 -7.81 -12.17
C ALA A 135 7.72 -6.72 -11.93
N VAL A 136 6.82 -6.47 -12.90
CA VAL A 136 5.94 -5.29 -12.82
C VAL A 136 4.93 -5.37 -11.69
N LYS A 137 4.19 -6.48 -11.57
CA LYS A 137 3.20 -6.64 -10.48
C LYS A 137 3.87 -6.61 -9.10
N PRO A 138 4.94 -7.39 -8.83
CA PRO A 138 5.63 -7.32 -7.54
C PRO A 138 6.15 -5.92 -7.22
N ASN A 139 6.76 -5.23 -8.18
CA ASN A 139 7.27 -3.87 -7.96
C ASN A 139 6.15 -2.86 -7.66
N LYS A 140 5.01 -2.93 -8.38
CA LYS A 140 3.83 -2.09 -8.09
C LYS A 140 3.27 -2.36 -6.69
N GLN A 141 3.13 -3.63 -6.31
CA GLN A 141 2.69 -4.00 -4.95
C GLN A 141 3.65 -3.50 -3.87
N GLN A 142 4.96 -3.62 -4.10
CA GLN A 142 5.96 -3.09 -3.19
C GLN A 142 5.82 -1.57 -3.03
N MET A 143 5.68 -0.84 -4.13
CA MET A 143 5.47 0.61 -4.09
C MET A 143 4.17 1.00 -3.36
N GLU A 144 3.07 0.27 -3.57
CA GLU A 144 1.82 0.47 -2.84
C GLU A 144 2.00 0.27 -1.34
N LEU A 145 2.73 -0.77 -0.93
CA LEU A 145 3.04 -1.04 0.48
C LEU A 145 3.95 0.04 1.08
N GLU A 146 5.00 0.48 0.38
CA GLU A 146 5.88 1.57 0.80
C GLU A 146 5.09 2.88 1.00
N SER A 147 4.14 3.17 0.09
CA SER A 147 3.24 4.33 0.19
C SER A 147 2.30 4.23 1.39
N ALA A 148 1.63 3.08 1.56
CA ALA A 148 0.72 2.84 2.67
C ALA A 148 1.45 2.92 4.03
N MET A 149 2.65 2.36 4.13
CA MET A 149 3.46 2.42 5.34
C MET A 149 3.84 3.86 5.70
N SER A 150 4.20 4.69 4.71
CA SER A 150 4.48 6.11 4.92
C SER A 150 3.26 6.87 5.44
N VAL A 151 2.06 6.56 4.95
CA VAL A 151 0.80 7.15 5.45
C VAL A 151 0.54 6.72 6.89
N LEU A 152 0.62 5.41 7.18
CA LEU A 152 0.43 4.86 8.52
C LEU A 152 1.43 5.43 9.52
N SER A 153 2.69 5.59 9.13
CA SER A 153 3.71 6.19 9.98
C SER A 153 3.39 7.65 10.32
N LYS A 154 2.86 8.42 9.36
CA LYS A 154 2.44 9.82 9.60
C LYS A 154 1.23 9.90 10.51
N GLU A 155 0.25 9.02 10.32
CA GLU A 155 -0.93 8.95 11.17
C GLU A 155 -0.57 8.55 12.60
N ASN A 156 0.28 7.54 12.78
CA ASN A 156 0.76 7.14 14.10
C ASN A 156 1.50 8.29 14.80
N ALA A 157 2.36 9.02 14.08
CA ALA A 157 3.03 10.20 14.64
C ALA A 157 2.04 11.29 15.10
N ARG A 158 0.97 11.53 14.32
CA ARG A 158 -0.11 12.46 14.69
C ARG A 158 -0.88 11.99 15.92
N ASN A 159 -1.22 10.70 16.00
CA ASN A 159 -1.93 10.12 17.14
C ASN A 159 -1.12 10.21 18.43
N VAL A 160 0.20 9.96 18.36
CA VAL A 160 1.11 10.13 19.50
C VAL A 160 1.13 11.59 19.97
N GLN A 161 1.14 12.57 19.06
CA GLN A 161 1.07 13.99 19.42
C GLN A 161 -0.27 14.36 20.07
N ALA A 162 -1.39 13.88 19.50
CA ALA A 162 -2.72 14.12 20.06
C ALA A 162 -2.87 13.52 21.47
N LEU A 163 -2.38 12.30 21.69
CA LEU A 163 -2.38 11.66 23.01
C LEU A 163 -1.58 12.45 24.05
N LYS A 164 -0.42 13.00 23.65
CA LYS A 164 0.37 13.86 24.55
C LYS A 164 -0.37 15.15 24.91
N ALA A 165 -1.02 15.78 23.94
CA ALA A 165 -1.80 16.99 24.18
C ALA A 165 -3.00 16.71 25.11
N LEU A 166 -3.74 15.63 24.86
CA LEU A 166 -4.90 15.26 25.69
C LEU A 166 -4.49 14.91 27.12
N ARG A 167 -3.33 14.25 27.30
CA ARG A 167 -2.79 13.98 28.63
C ARG A 167 -2.43 15.26 29.39
N ALA A 168 -1.80 16.22 28.72
CA ALA A 168 -1.48 17.51 29.33
C ALA A 168 -2.75 18.28 29.73
N GLU A 169 -3.82 18.21 28.92
CA GLU A 169 -5.11 18.81 29.25
C GLU A 169 -5.78 18.12 30.45
N LEU A 170 -5.73 16.78 30.51
CA LEU A 170 -6.26 16.02 31.63
C LEU A 170 -5.56 16.39 32.95
N ASP A 171 -4.21 16.45 32.93
CA ASP A 171 -3.42 16.84 34.10
C ASP A 171 -3.76 18.26 34.56
N ALA A 172 -3.96 19.20 33.62
CA ALA A 172 -4.38 20.56 33.92
C ALA A 172 -5.82 20.63 34.49
N GLN A 173 -6.74 19.80 34.01
CA GLN A 173 -8.09 19.71 34.56
C GLN A 173 -8.10 19.10 35.97
N GLN A 174 -7.26 18.10 36.23
CA GLN A 174 -7.09 17.52 37.57
C GLN A 174 -6.58 18.57 38.57
N GLN A 175 -5.59 19.38 38.19
CA GLN A 175 -5.10 20.48 39.02
C GLN A 175 -6.21 21.50 39.33
N LYS A 176 -7.01 21.89 38.33
CA LYS A 176 -8.14 22.81 38.54
C LYS A 176 -9.20 22.23 39.49
N LEU A 177 -9.50 20.94 39.39
CA LEU A 177 -10.43 20.27 40.30
C LEU A 177 -9.89 20.28 41.74
N GLU A 178 -8.61 20.02 41.91
CA GLU A 178 -7.96 20.03 43.23
C GLU A 178 -7.94 21.43 43.85
N GLU A 179 -7.67 22.47 43.06
CA GLU A 179 -7.78 23.87 43.49
C GLU A 179 -9.21 24.22 43.92
N LEU A 180 -10.22 23.82 43.16
CA LEU A 180 -11.63 24.08 43.50
C LEU A 180 -12.04 23.37 44.80
N LEU A 181 -11.59 22.14 45.01
CA LEU A 181 -11.83 21.40 46.25
C LEU A 181 -11.18 22.08 47.46
N GLN A 182 -9.97 22.61 47.32
CA GLN A 182 -9.32 23.39 48.38
C GLN A 182 -10.09 24.68 48.69
N ILE A 183 -10.58 25.38 47.67
CA ILE A 183 -11.42 26.58 47.84
C ILE A 183 -12.71 26.22 48.58
N GLU A 184 -13.38 25.12 48.22
CA GLU A 184 -14.58 24.66 48.90
C GLU A 184 -14.31 24.33 50.38
N ALA A 185 -13.24 23.59 50.66
CA ALA A 185 -12.86 23.24 52.03
C ALA A 185 -12.59 24.49 52.89
N THR A 186 -11.86 25.47 52.36
CA THR A 186 -11.60 26.74 53.08
C THR A 186 -12.86 27.58 53.31
N LEU A 187 -13.81 27.58 52.36
CA LEU A 187 -15.12 28.22 52.53
C LEU A 187 -15.98 27.51 53.58
N MET A 188 -15.99 26.18 53.59
CA MET A 188 -16.69 25.40 54.62
C MET A 188 -16.14 25.71 56.01
N ASP A 189 -14.81 25.73 56.19
CA ASP A 189 -14.18 26.04 57.47
C ASP A 189 -14.50 27.48 57.93
N LYS A 190 -14.45 28.45 57.01
CA LYS A 190 -14.81 29.84 57.30
C LYS A 190 -16.29 30.02 57.63
N SER A 191 -17.18 29.24 57.00
CA SER A 191 -18.61 29.26 57.33
C SER A 191 -18.89 28.68 58.72
N ARG A 192 -18.16 27.62 59.11
CA ARG A 192 -18.22 27.03 60.45
C ARG A 192 -17.70 27.97 61.53
N SER A 193 -16.62 28.72 61.28
CA SER A 193 -16.07 29.66 62.26
C SER A 193 -16.95 30.89 62.48
N ASN A 194 -17.78 31.28 61.51
CA ASN A 194 -18.69 32.42 61.60
C ASN A 194 -20.04 32.09 62.27
N GLN A 195 -20.32 30.81 62.57
CA GLN A 195 -21.54 30.36 63.27
C GLN A 195 -21.30 30.04 64.76
N GLN A 196 -20.09 30.28 65.28
CA GLN A 196 -19.76 30.30 66.71
C GLN A 196 -19.60 31.73 67.19
#